data_AF-A0A229Y102-F1
#
_entry.id   AF-A0A229Y102-F1
#
_cell.length_a   1.000
_cell.length_b   1.000
_cell.length_c   1.000
_cell.angle_alpha   90.00
_cell.angle_beta   90.00
_cell.angle_gamma   90.00
#
_symmetry.space_group_name_H-M   'P 1'
#
loop_
_entity.id
_entity.type
_entity.pdbx_description
1 polymer ?
#
loop_
_entity_poly.entity_id
_entity_poly.type
_entity_poly.pdbx_seq_one_letter_code
_entity_poly.pdbx_strand_id
1 'polypeptide(L)'
;MSSTQFQRILASCETIWGKGDYDLDVETDDWVTYWAVVKKDLGTSFGPPLTITGACGSDGHAWRELDRMLHLWAEQKRSGQPMTDAQSLEIFGGPSGRNKPILRQFIARINEREMDGTVKEA
;
A
#
# COMPACT_ATOMS: atom_id res chain seq x y z
N MET A 1 -1.11 13.25 14.41
CA MET A 1 -2.13 12.25 14.03
C MET A 1 -3.26 12.24 15.06
N SER A 2 -4.53 12.10 14.67
CA SER A 2 -5.62 11.93 15.65
C SER A 2 -5.70 10.47 16.11
N SER A 3 -6.07 10.24 17.37
CA SER A 3 -6.25 8.88 17.92
C SER A 3 -7.21 8.03 17.06
N THR A 4 -8.24 8.65 16.48
CA THR A 4 -9.22 7.99 15.62
C THR A 4 -8.61 7.52 14.29
N GLN A 5 -7.71 8.30 13.67
CA GLN A 5 -7.05 7.88 12.43
C GLN A 5 -6.17 6.65 12.68
N PHE A 6 -5.41 6.66 13.77
CA PHE A 6 -4.55 5.54 14.14
C PHE A 6 -5.34 4.26 14.38
N GLN A 7 -6.47 4.35 15.11
CA GLN A 7 -7.36 3.21 15.34
C GLN A 7 -7.93 2.62 14.04
N ARG A 8 -8.30 3.46 13.06
CA ARG A 8 -8.76 2.98 11.74
C ARG A 8 -7.66 2.26 10.96
N ILE A 9 -6.44 2.79 11.01
CA ILE A 9 -5.27 2.18 10.37
C ILE A 9 -5.05 0.79 10.99
N LEU A 10 -4.97 0.68 12.31
CA LEU A 10 -4.76 -0.60 12.99
C LEU A 10 -5.88 -1.62 12.71
N ALA A 11 -7.15 -1.19 12.74
CA ALA A 11 -8.27 -2.07 12.38
C ALA A 11 -8.20 -2.57 10.93
N SER A 12 -7.67 -1.74 10.02
CA SER A 12 -7.43 -2.14 8.63
C SER A 12 -6.27 -3.14 8.54
N CYS A 13 -5.18 -2.93 9.29
CA CYS A 13 -4.08 -3.88 9.40
C CYS A 13 -4.57 -5.26 9.87
N GLU A 14 -5.39 -5.31 10.91
CA GLU A 14 -5.97 -6.56 11.40
C GLU A 14 -6.86 -7.26 10.37
N THR A 15 -7.59 -6.48 9.57
CA THR A 15 -8.42 -7.03 8.48
C THR A 15 -7.56 -7.64 7.36
N ILE A 16 -6.41 -7.04 7.04
CA ILE A 16 -5.58 -7.43 5.90
C ILE A 16 -4.65 -8.60 6.27
N TRP A 17 -4.03 -8.53 7.45
CA TRP A 17 -2.95 -9.44 7.87
C TRP A 17 -3.29 -10.26 9.13
N GLY A 18 -4.47 -10.06 9.71
CA GLY A 18 -4.95 -10.79 10.89
C GLY A 18 -4.62 -10.09 12.21
N LYS A 19 -5.11 -10.64 13.32
CA LYS A 19 -4.86 -10.07 14.66
C LYS A 19 -3.36 -10.02 14.96
N GLY A 20 -2.92 -8.91 15.55
CA GLY A 20 -1.55 -8.72 16.00
C GLY A 20 -1.23 -7.25 16.22
N ASP A 21 -0.04 -7.01 16.75
CA ASP A 21 0.48 -5.66 16.93
C ASP A 21 1.19 -5.21 15.66
N TYR A 22 0.95 -3.96 15.29
CA TYR A 22 1.50 -3.34 14.08
C TYR A 22 2.19 -2.05 14.46
N ASP A 23 3.43 -1.96 14.04
CA ASP A 23 4.23 -0.75 14.10
C ASP A 23 3.96 0.10 12.87
N LEU A 24 3.79 1.40 13.11
CA LEU A 24 3.37 2.38 12.11
C LEU A 24 4.26 3.60 12.25
N ASP A 25 5.07 3.85 11.23
CA ASP A 25 6.05 4.93 11.24
C ASP A 25 5.94 5.79 9.98
N VAL A 26 6.38 7.04 10.11
CA VAL A 26 6.68 7.90 8.97
C VAL A 26 8.19 8.10 8.90
N GLU A 27 8.76 7.74 7.76
CA GLU A 27 10.17 7.92 7.45
C GLU A 27 10.33 9.08 6.46
N THR A 28 11.50 9.72 6.48
CA THR A 28 11.91 10.79 5.57
C THR A 28 13.42 10.73 5.35
N ASP A 29 13.86 11.05 4.14
CA ASP A 29 15.29 11.07 3.78
C ASP A 29 15.84 12.50 3.64
N ASP A 30 15.01 13.42 3.14
CA ASP A 30 15.39 14.80 2.78
C ASP A 30 14.57 15.88 3.52
N TRP A 31 13.68 15.49 4.44
CA TRP A 31 12.69 16.35 5.10
C TRP A 31 11.66 17.01 4.17
N VAL A 32 11.62 16.64 2.90
CA VAL A 32 10.69 17.12 1.87
C VAL A 32 9.78 15.98 1.39
N THR A 33 10.31 14.76 1.44
CA THR A 33 9.73 13.52 0.98
C THR A 33 9.50 12.62 2.18
N TYR A 34 8.26 12.22 2.37
CA TYR A 34 7.79 11.42 3.50
C TYR A 34 7.07 10.19 2.97
N TRP A 35 7.21 9.06 3.64
CA TRP A 35 6.38 7.88 3.40
C TRP A 35 6.03 7.23 4.72
N ALA A 36 4.83 6.66 4.78
CA ALA A 36 4.41 5.88 5.93
C ALA A 36 4.67 4.40 5.65
N VAL A 37 5.14 3.68 6.66
CA VAL A 37 5.48 2.25 6.59
C VAL A 37 4.71 1.50 7.66
N VAL A 38 4.27 0.29 7.32
CA VAL A 38 3.64 -0.64 8.27
C VAL A 38 4.56 -1.84 8.44
N LYS A 39 4.88 -2.19 9.68
CA LYS A 39 5.64 -3.39 10.03
C LYS A 39 4.83 -4.18 11.06
N LYS A 40 5.04 -5.50 11.09
CA LYS A 40 4.49 -6.29 12.21
C LYS A 40 5.39 -6.08 13.43
N ASP A 41 4.80 -5.76 14.57
CA ASP A 41 5.53 -5.69 15.83
C ASP A 41 5.62 -7.11 16.43
N LEU A 42 6.86 -7.54 16.72
CA LEU A 42 7.16 -8.84 17.34
C LEU A 42 7.61 -8.69 18.80
N GLY A 43 7.45 -7.49 19.39
CA GLY A 43 7.75 -7.15 20.77
C GLY A 43 9.20 -6.68 20.98
N THR A 44 10.19 -7.47 20.55
CA THR A 44 11.62 -7.11 20.68
C THR A 44 12.27 -6.66 19.37
N SER A 45 11.53 -6.76 18.27
CA SER A 45 11.99 -6.44 16.92
C SER A 45 10.80 -6.23 15.99
N PHE A 46 11.02 -5.55 14.87
CA PHE A 46 10.02 -5.41 13.83
C PHE A 46 10.24 -6.42 12.71
N GLY A 47 9.15 -6.91 12.14
CA GLY A 47 9.17 -7.68 10.90
C GLY A 47 9.55 -6.83 9.68
N PRO A 48 9.69 -7.46 8.49
CA PRO A 48 9.86 -6.71 7.26
C PRO A 48 8.66 -5.78 7.01
N PRO A 49 8.83 -4.69 6.25
CA PRO A 49 7.73 -3.85 5.81
C PRO A 49 6.64 -4.67 5.11
N LEU A 50 5.41 -4.54 5.60
CA LEU A 50 4.22 -5.14 4.99
C LEU A 50 3.68 -4.29 3.84
N THR A 51 3.77 -2.96 4.00
CA THR A 51 3.47 -1.99 2.95
C THR A 51 4.13 -0.65 3.25
N ILE A 52 4.22 0.17 2.23
CA ILE A 52 4.76 1.53 2.26
C ILE A 52 3.90 2.42 1.35
N THR A 53 3.65 3.67 1.74
CA THR A 53 3.01 4.63 0.84
C THR A 53 3.98 5.09 -0.25
N GLY A 54 3.47 5.65 -1.33
CA GLY A 54 4.34 6.45 -2.20
C GLY A 54 4.84 7.72 -1.51
N ALA A 55 5.80 8.40 -2.14
CA ALA A 55 6.40 9.65 -1.68
C ALA A 55 5.36 10.80 -1.52
N CYS A 56 5.16 11.25 -0.30
CA CYS A 56 4.27 12.34 0.11
C CYS A 56 5.07 13.60 0.49
N GLY A 57 4.51 14.78 0.24
CA GLY A 57 5.17 16.06 0.57
C GLY A 57 5.10 16.50 2.05
N SER A 58 4.60 15.66 2.96
CA SER A 58 4.61 15.91 4.41
C SER A 58 4.22 14.67 5.20
N ASP A 59 4.59 14.62 6.48
CA ASP A 59 4.16 13.58 7.45
C ASP A 59 2.63 13.40 7.47
N GLY A 60 1.88 14.49 7.63
CA GLY A 60 0.42 14.42 7.66
C GLY A 60 -0.19 13.91 6.34
N HIS A 61 0.48 14.16 5.21
CA HIS A 61 0.06 13.59 3.92
C HIS A 61 0.34 12.09 3.87
N ALA A 62 1.51 11.63 4.34
CA ALA A 62 1.84 10.20 4.41
C ALA A 62 0.83 9.42 5.27
N TRP A 63 0.45 9.93 6.45
CA TRP A 63 -0.57 9.31 7.29
C TRP A 63 -1.94 9.21 6.64
N ARG A 64 -2.39 10.28 5.97
CA ARG A 64 -3.68 10.27 5.25
C ARG A 64 -3.67 9.31 4.08
N GLU A 65 -2.55 9.23 3.37
CA GLU A 65 -2.40 8.29 2.27
C GLU A 65 -2.40 6.85 2.79
N LEU A 66 -1.72 6.57 3.91
CA LEU A 66 -1.73 5.25 4.53
C LEU A 66 -3.15 4.83 4.94
N ASP A 67 -3.88 5.70 5.65
CA ASP A 67 -5.28 5.45 6.05
C ASP A 67 -6.15 5.14 4.83
N ARG A 68 -6.03 5.93 3.75
CA ARG A 68 -6.75 5.71 2.49
C ARG A 68 -6.41 4.36 1.87
N MET A 69 -5.12 4.05 1.71
CA MET A 69 -4.63 2.82 1.09
C MET A 69 -5.13 1.58 1.84
N LEU A 70 -4.93 1.56 3.16
CA LEU A 70 -5.30 0.43 4.00
C LEU A 70 -6.81 0.27 4.10
N HIS A 71 -7.57 1.37 4.14
CA HIS A 71 -9.03 1.29 4.12
C HIS A 71 -9.53 0.60 2.84
N LEU A 72 -9.06 1.05 1.66
CA LEU A 72 -9.45 0.45 0.38
C LEU A 72 -9.01 -1.01 0.27
N TRP A 73 -7.82 -1.34 0.78
CA TRP A 73 -7.34 -2.72 0.78
C TRP A 73 -8.12 -3.60 1.75
N ALA A 74 -8.47 -3.11 2.94
CA ALA A 74 -9.31 -3.83 3.88
C ALA A 74 -10.70 -4.12 3.29
N GLU A 75 -11.31 -3.16 2.60
CA GLU A 75 -12.57 -3.38 1.88
C GLU A 75 -12.43 -4.41 0.75
N GLN A 76 -11.34 -4.36 -0.02
CA GLN A 76 -11.05 -5.41 -1.01
C GLN A 76 -10.91 -6.78 -0.36
N LYS A 77 -10.19 -6.89 0.77
CA LYS A 77 -10.03 -8.16 1.51
C LYS A 77 -11.37 -8.68 2.02
N ARG A 78 -12.23 -7.80 2.57
CA ARG A 78 -13.58 -8.17 3.01
C ARG A 78 -14.46 -8.68 1.88
N SER A 79 -14.29 -8.17 0.66
CA SER A 79 -15.08 -8.63 -0.49
C SER A 79 -14.84 -10.11 -0.84
N GLY A 80 -13.69 -10.67 -0.45
CA GLY A 80 -13.28 -12.04 -0.79
C GLY A 80 -12.97 -12.27 -2.27
N GLN A 81 -13.16 -11.26 -3.13
CA GLN A 81 -12.88 -11.36 -4.56
C GLN A 81 -11.39 -11.13 -4.85
N PRO A 82 -10.84 -11.75 -5.91
CA PRO A 82 -9.51 -11.40 -6.39
C PRO A 82 -9.39 -9.90 -6.68
N MET A 83 -8.26 -9.30 -6.33
CA MET A 83 -8.00 -7.89 -6.62
C MET A 83 -7.77 -7.70 -8.11
N THR A 84 -8.52 -6.81 -8.75
CA THR A 84 -8.31 -6.40 -10.14
C THR A 84 -7.17 -5.39 -10.27
N ASP A 85 -6.58 -5.25 -11.46
CA ASP A 85 -5.57 -4.22 -11.74
C ASP A 85 -6.07 -2.82 -11.41
N ALA A 86 -7.33 -2.52 -11.71
CA ALA A 86 -7.93 -1.23 -11.39
C ALA A 86 -7.95 -0.99 -9.87
N GLN A 87 -8.37 -1.98 -9.07
CA GLN A 87 -8.36 -1.89 -7.61
C GLN A 87 -6.93 -1.80 -7.06
N SER A 88 -6.00 -2.58 -7.62
CA SER A 88 -4.58 -2.51 -7.27
C SER A 88 -4.04 -1.10 -7.50
N LEU A 89 -4.38 -0.47 -8.61
CA LEU A 89 -4.00 0.91 -8.92
C LEU A 89 -4.74 1.94 -8.04
N GLU A 90 -5.96 1.68 -7.61
CA GLU A 90 -6.62 2.53 -6.61
C GLU A 90 -5.91 2.48 -5.26
N ILE A 91 -5.44 1.29 -4.85
CA ILE A 91 -4.74 1.10 -3.58
C ILE A 91 -3.30 1.62 -3.69
N PHE A 92 -2.50 1.06 -4.58
CA PHE A 92 -1.04 1.26 -4.68
C PHE A 92 -0.62 2.28 -5.74
N GLY A 93 -1.56 3.00 -6.34
CA GLY A 93 -1.32 3.99 -7.40
C GLY A 93 -0.61 5.28 -6.95
N GLY A 94 0.09 5.26 -5.82
CA GLY A 94 0.73 6.41 -5.20
C GLY A 94 -0.25 7.42 -4.59
N PRO A 95 0.29 8.51 -4.00
CA PRO A 95 -0.50 9.44 -3.21
C PRO A 95 -1.68 10.03 -3.96
N SER A 96 -2.89 9.82 -3.44
CA SER A 96 -4.14 10.21 -4.11
C SER A 96 -4.28 9.69 -5.56
N GLY A 97 -3.63 8.58 -5.91
CA GLY A 97 -3.67 7.97 -7.24
C GLY A 97 -2.83 8.67 -8.32
N ARG A 98 -1.92 9.57 -7.95
CA ARG A 98 -1.12 10.36 -8.92
C ARG A 98 -0.23 9.50 -9.82
N ASN A 99 0.16 8.29 -9.40
CA ASN A 99 1.02 7.41 -10.16
C ASN A 99 0.24 6.45 -11.07
N LYS A 100 -1.10 6.42 -11.00
CA LYS A 100 -1.95 5.52 -11.80
C LYS A 100 -1.63 5.56 -13.31
N PRO A 101 -1.45 6.72 -13.97
CA PRO A 101 -1.20 6.75 -15.41
C PRO A 101 0.10 6.02 -15.80
N ILE A 102 1.17 6.24 -15.03
CA ILE A 102 2.48 5.63 -15.28
C ILE A 102 2.44 4.13 -14.98
N LEU A 103 1.81 3.74 -13.86
CA LEU A 103 1.70 2.33 -13.47
C LEU A 103 0.81 1.53 -14.43
N ARG A 104 -0.26 2.12 -14.99
CA ARG A 104 -1.06 1.49 -16.04
C ARG A 104 -0.23 1.16 -17.27
N GLN A 105 0.60 2.10 -17.73
CA GLN A 105 1.48 1.88 -18.88
C GLN A 105 2.51 0.78 -18.58
N PHE A 106 3.01 0.73 -17.34
CA PHE A 106 3.96 -0.29 -16.92
C PHE A 106 3.34 -1.70 -16.90
N ILE A 107 2.15 -1.85 -16.28
CA ILE A 107 1.41 -3.12 -16.24
C ILE A 107 1.11 -3.62 -17.66
N ALA A 108 0.62 -2.75 -18.55
CA ALA A 108 0.35 -3.11 -19.94
C ALA A 108 1.58 -3.70 -20.65
N ARG A 109 2.76 -3.08 -20.48
CA ARG A 109 4.02 -3.55 -21.06
C ARG A 109 4.49 -4.89 -20.49
N ILE A 110 4.26 -5.15 -19.20
CA ILE A 110 4.61 -6.45 -18.60
C ILE A 110 3.74 -7.54 -19.21
N ASN A 111 2.43 -7.32 -19.25
CA ASN A 111 1.48 -8.30 -19.78
C ASN A 111 1.77 -8.62 -21.25
N GLU A 112 2.12 -7.62 -22.08
CA GLU A 112 2.55 -7.84 -23.47
C GLU A 112 3.78 -8.76 -23.58
N ARG A 113 4.76 -8.61 -22.68
CA ARG A 113 5.99 -9.44 -22.68
C ARG A 113 5.74 -10.86 -22.20
N GLU A 114 4.90 -11.05 -21.17
CA GLU A 114 4.54 -12.39 -20.70
C GLU A 114 3.80 -13.18 -21.78
N MET A 115 2.91 -12.52 -22.52
CA MET A 115 2.24 -13.12 -23.67
C MET A 115 3.22 -13.51 -24.79
N ASP A 116 4.18 -12.65 -25.14
CA ASP A 116 5.19 -12.94 -26.17
C ASP A 116 6.17 -14.06 -25.75
N GLY A 117 6.47 -14.20 -24.45
CA GLY A 117 7.25 -15.32 -23.92
C GLY A 117 6.50 -16.65 -23.99
N THR A 118 5.21 -16.66 -23.64
CA THR A 118 4.38 -17.87 -23.64
C THR A 118 4.14 -18.42 -25.05
N VAL A 119 4.04 -17.53 -26.06
CA VAL A 119 3.88 -17.93 -27.47
C VAL A 119 5.16 -18.52 -28.07
N LYS A 120 6.35 -18.21 -27.52
CA LYS A 120 7.63 -18.74 -28.01
C LYS A 120 7.99 -20.11 -27.42
N GLU A 121 7.33 -20.54 -26.36
CA GLU A 121 7.57 -21.82 -25.68
C GLU A 121 6.55 -22.92 -26.04
N ALA A 122 5.59 -22.63 -26.95
CA ALA A 122 4.58 -23.56 -27.46
C ALA A 122 4.89 -24.01 -28.91
#